data_AF-A0A968NME4-F1
#
_entry.id   AF-A0A968NME4-F1
#
_cell.length_a   1.000
_cell.length_b   1.000
_cell.length_c   1.000
_cell.angle_alpha   90.00
_cell.angle_beta   90.00
_cell.angle_gamma   90.00
#
_symmetry.space_group_name_H-M   'P 1'
#
loop_
_entity.id
_entity.type
_entity.pdbx_description
1 polymer ?
#
loop_
_entity_poly.entity_id
_entity_poly.type
_entity_poly.pdbx_seq_one_letter_code
_entity_poly.pdbx_strand_id
1 'polypeptide(L)'
;MRLCAILFIIILLISTHPVIASSPQSPQNPQILVEQAQKLYQTGQFSQAITFLLQAVDEFAVKGDKIGQAVALTNLSLAWKKLGQLQKQKLLLIKV
;
A
#
# COMPACT_ATOMS: atom_id res chain seq x y z
N MET A 1 37.67 -7.27 22.11
CA MET A 1 37.77 -6.78 20.72
C MET A 1 36.87 -7.50 19.70
N ARG A 2 36.40 -8.74 19.94
CA ARG A 2 35.48 -9.45 19.02
C ARG A 2 33.99 -9.16 19.25
N LEU A 3 33.59 -8.73 20.45
CA LEU A 3 32.20 -8.40 20.78
C LEU A 3 31.75 -7.06 20.17
N CYS A 4 32.65 -6.06 20.09
CA CYS A 4 32.35 -4.77 19.45
C CYS A 4 32.19 -4.87 17.93
N ALA A 5 32.87 -5.83 17.29
CA ALA A 5 32.75 -6.07 15.85
C ALA A 5 31.38 -6.69 15.49
N ILE A 6 30.81 -7.52 16.37
CA ILE A 6 29.50 -8.17 16.16
C ILE A 6 28.37 -7.14 16.27
N LEU A 7 28.46 -6.19 17.21
CA LEU A 7 27.47 -5.11 17.34
C LEU A 7 27.44 -4.21 16.10
N PHE A 8 28.60 -3.95 15.49
CA PHE A 8 28.71 -3.15 14.27
C PHE A 8 28.16 -3.86 13.03
N ILE A 9 28.32 -5.18 12.94
CA ILE A 9 27.76 -6.00 11.85
C ILE A 9 26.23 -6.08 11.95
N ILE A 10 25.67 -6.22 13.16
CA ILE A 10 24.21 -6.27 13.35
C ILE A 10 23.54 -4.95 12.94
N ILE A 11 24.17 -3.80 13.18
CA ILE A 11 23.68 -2.49 12.75
C ILE A 11 23.70 -2.36 11.21
N LEU A 12 24.64 -3.01 10.52
CA LEU A 12 24.73 -2.98 9.06
C LEU A 12 23.64 -3.82 8.36
N LEU A 13 23.15 -4.90 8.98
CA LEU A 13 22.10 -5.76 8.41
C LEU A 13 20.70 -5.15 8.44
N ILE A 14 20.48 -4.07 9.22
CA ILE A 14 19.18 -3.38 9.32
C ILE A 14 19.07 -2.26 8.26
N SER A 15 20.19 -1.87 7.62
CA SER A 15 20.22 -0.81 6.60
C SER A 15 19.75 -1.24 5.21
N THR A 16 19.32 -2.49 5.02
CA THR A 16 18.62 -2.93 3.79
C THR A 16 17.16 -3.23 4.04
N HIS A 17 16.51 -2.49 4.94
CA HIS A 17 15.13 -2.19 4.64
C HIS A 17 15.16 -1.30 3.41
N PRO A 18 14.42 -1.60 2.33
CA PRO A 18 14.00 -0.52 1.48
C PRO A 18 13.28 0.44 2.42
N VAL A 19 13.97 1.51 2.83
CA VAL A 19 13.32 2.79 2.97
C VAL A 19 12.57 2.86 1.66
N ILE A 20 11.26 2.63 1.71
CA ILE A 20 10.36 3.18 0.73
C ILE A 20 10.67 4.65 0.92
N ALA A 21 11.61 5.14 0.14
CA ALA A 21 11.79 6.53 -0.08
C ALA A 21 10.39 6.89 -0.53
N SER A 22 9.63 7.49 0.39
CA SER A 22 8.68 8.53 0.05
C SER A 22 9.54 9.58 -0.64
N SER A 23 9.92 9.25 -1.89
CA SER A 23 10.25 10.20 -2.91
C SER A 23 9.17 11.26 -2.77
N PRO A 24 9.53 12.55 -2.76
CA PRO A 24 8.52 13.59 -2.86
C PRO A 24 7.78 13.30 -4.17
N GLN A 25 6.63 12.64 -4.05
CA GLN A 25 5.84 12.25 -5.20
C GLN A 25 5.34 13.59 -5.75
N SER A 26 5.92 13.97 -6.89
CA SER A 26 5.49 15.06 -7.76
C SER A 26 3.96 15.20 -7.70
N PRO A 27 3.38 16.42 -7.58
CA PRO A 27 1.97 16.63 -7.25
C PRO A 27 1.09 15.60 -7.95
N GLN A 28 0.65 14.60 -7.18
CA GLN A 28 0.22 13.36 -7.79
C GLN A 28 -1.06 13.62 -8.55
N ASN A 29 -1.07 13.22 -9.82
CA ASN A 29 -2.30 13.14 -10.57
C ASN A 29 -3.12 11.98 -9.95
N PRO A 30 -4.24 12.24 -9.25
CA PRO A 30 -4.95 11.19 -8.51
C PRO A 30 -5.51 10.10 -9.43
N GLN A 31 -5.66 10.37 -10.72
CA GLN A 31 -5.97 9.35 -11.72
C GLN A 31 -4.84 8.30 -11.82
N ILE A 32 -3.58 8.72 -11.79
CA ILE A 32 -2.43 7.79 -11.82
C ILE A 32 -2.41 6.91 -10.56
N LEU A 33 -2.72 7.49 -9.39
CA LEU A 33 -2.84 6.73 -8.14
C LEU A 33 -3.91 5.64 -8.24
N VAL A 34 -5.08 5.96 -8.82
CA VAL A 34 -6.15 4.99 -9.06
C VAL A 34 -5.71 3.90 -10.03
N GLU A 35 -5.05 4.24 -11.14
CA GLU A 35 -4.57 3.27 -12.12
C GLU A 35 -3.54 2.29 -11.52
N GLN A 36 -2.59 2.81 -10.73
CA GLN A 36 -1.61 1.98 -10.01
C GLN A 36 -2.30 1.03 -9.04
N ALA A 37 -3.26 1.55 -8.26
CA ALA A 37 -4.04 0.73 -7.35
C ALA A 37 -4.83 -0.37 -8.08
N GLN A 38 -5.39 -0.09 -9.25
CA GLN A 38 -6.10 -1.08 -10.05
C GLN A 38 -5.17 -2.22 -10.52
N LYS A 39 -3.95 -1.89 -10.97
CA LYS A 39 -2.94 -2.91 -11.33
C LYS A 39 -2.58 -3.78 -10.12
N LEU A 40 -2.40 -3.17 -8.96
CA LEU A 40 -2.13 -3.88 -7.70
C LEU A 40 -3.32 -4.76 -7.29
N TYR A 41 -4.55 -4.27 -7.41
CA TYR A 41 -5.75 -5.04 -7.15
C TYR A 41 -5.85 -6.26 -8.07
N GLN A 42 -5.59 -6.09 -9.36
CA GLN A 42 -5.61 -7.18 -10.35
C GLN A 42 -4.57 -8.27 -10.06
N THR A 43 -3.42 -7.88 -9.50
CA THR A 43 -2.35 -8.83 -9.11
C THR A 43 -2.51 -9.37 -7.68
N GLY A 44 -3.65 -9.10 -7.02
CA GLY A 44 -3.94 -9.61 -5.67
C GLY A 44 -3.22 -8.87 -4.54
N GLN A 45 -2.49 -7.79 -4.85
CA GLN A 45 -1.74 -6.97 -3.89
C GLN A 45 -2.68 -5.95 -3.21
N PHE A 46 -3.75 -6.43 -2.61
CA PHE A 46 -4.86 -5.60 -2.09
C PHE A 46 -4.40 -4.57 -1.05
N SER A 47 -3.45 -4.92 -0.19
CA SER A 47 -2.93 -3.99 0.83
C SER A 47 -2.20 -2.79 0.20
N GLN A 48 -1.45 -2.99 -0.88
CA GLN A 48 -0.78 -1.87 -1.55
C GLN A 48 -1.77 -1.04 -2.35
N ALA A 49 -2.75 -1.69 -3.01
CA ALA A 49 -3.84 -1.00 -3.69
C ALA A 49 -4.60 -0.05 -2.76
N ILE A 50 -4.88 -0.49 -1.52
CA ILE A 50 -5.52 0.34 -0.48
C ILE A 50 -4.70 1.61 -0.19
N THR A 51 -3.37 1.50 -0.05
CA THR A 51 -2.51 2.67 0.22
C THR A 51 -2.61 3.72 -0.87
N PHE A 52 -2.52 3.32 -2.14
CA PHE A 52 -2.63 4.25 -3.27
C PHE A 52 -4.04 4.83 -3.40
N LEU A 53 -5.09 4.06 -3.09
CA LEU A 53 -6.47 4.56 -3.13
C LEU A 53 -6.75 5.57 -2.03
N LEU A 54 -6.18 5.42 -0.84
CA LEU A 54 -6.29 6.42 0.22
C LEU A 54 -5.65 7.75 -0.21
N GLN A 55 -4.44 7.69 -0.78
CA GLN A 55 -3.79 8.88 -1.33
C GLN A 55 -4.63 9.54 -2.44
N ALA A 56 -5.22 8.74 -3.33
CA ALA A 56 -6.08 9.27 -4.39
C ALA A 56 -7.32 9.98 -3.84
N VAL A 57 -7.95 9.42 -2.80
CA VAL A 57 -9.12 10.03 -2.13
C VAL A 57 -8.77 11.41 -1.58
N ASP A 58 -7.62 11.53 -0.89
CA ASP A 58 -7.17 12.78 -0.30
C ASP A 58 -6.84 13.82 -1.39
N GLU A 59 -6.14 13.41 -2.45
CA GLU A 59 -5.79 14.29 -3.57
C GLU A 59 -7.03 14.76 -4.35
N PHE A 60 -8.00 13.87 -4.61
CA PHE A 60 -9.27 14.26 -5.21
C PHE A 60 -10.06 15.21 -4.31
N ALA A 61 -10.02 15.03 -2.99
CA ALA A 61 -10.66 15.92 -2.03
C ALA A 61 -10.04 17.32 -2.05
N VAL A 62 -8.70 17.40 -2.02
CA VAL A 62 -7.94 18.67 -2.09
C VAL A 62 -8.28 19.43 -3.39
N LYS A 63 -8.45 18.71 -4.50
CA LYS A 63 -8.81 19.30 -5.80
C LYS A 63 -10.30 19.59 -5.97
N GLY A 64 -11.15 19.17 -5.03
CA GLY A 64 -12.60 19.31 -5.12
C GLY A 64 -13.26 18.41 -6.18
N ASP A 65 -12.54 17.41 -6.71
CA ASP A 65 -13.05 16.46 -7.70
C ASP A 65 -13.83 15.33 -7.01
N LYS A 66 -15.12 15.59 -6.81
CA LYS A 66 -16.04 14.66 -6.13
C LYS A 66 -16.25 13.35 -6.90
N ILE A 67 -16.18 13.39 -8.24
CA ILE A 67 -16.39 12.20 -9.07
C ILE A 67 -15.17 11.29 -8.93
N GLY A 68 -13.97 11.86 -9.09
CA GLY A 68 -12.72 11.13 -8.86
C GLY A 68 -12.65 10.54 -7.45
N GLN A 69 -13.04 11.32 -6.43
CA GLN A 69 -13.09 10.85 -5.04
C GLN A 69 -14.03 9.66 -4.87
N ALA A 70 -15.23 9.72 -5.46
CA ALA A 70 -16.20 8.62 -5.40
C ALA A 70 -15.69 7.34 -6.09
N VAL A 71 -15.00 7.49 -7.22
CA VAL A 71 -14.34 6.37 -7.92
C VAL A 71 -13.26 5.74 -7.04
N ALA A 72 -12.40 6.55 -6.44
CA ALA A 72 -11.34 6.07 -5.55
C ALA A 72 -11.91 5.36 -4.32
N LEU A 73 -12.95 5.92 -3.68
CA LEU A 73 -13.66 5.31 -2.55
C LEU A 73 -14.32 3.98 -2.93
N THR A 74 -14.93 3.90 -4.11
CA THR A 74 -15.53 2.66 -4.62
C THR A 74 -14.47 1.58 -4.76
N ASN A 75 -13.35 1.89 -5.40
CA ASN A 75 -12.23 0.95 -5.56
C ASN A 75 -11.63 0.56 -4.19
N LEU A 76 -11.55 1.49 -3.25
CA LEU A 76 -11.05 1.25 -1.89
C LEU A 76 -11.92 0.21 -1.17
N SER A 77 -13.24 0.34 -1.26
CA SER A 77 -14.18 -0.62 -0.68
C SER A 77 -14.02 -2.04 -1.26
N LEU A 78 -13.79 -2.14 -2.57
CA LEU A 78 -13.54 -3.43 -3.24
C LEU A 78 -12.23 -4.06 -2.78
N ALA A 79 -11.17 -3.28 -2.65
CA ALA A 79 -9.87 -3.75 -2.17
C ALA A 79 -9.95 -4.27 -0.72
N TRP A 80 -10.62 -3.54 0.18
CA TRP A 80 -10.86 -4.00 1.55
C TRP A 80 -11.66 -5.29 1.62
N LYS A 81 -12.74 -5.39 0.83
CA LYS A 81 -13.55 -6.61 0.76
C LYS A 81 -12.71 -7.82 0.34
N LYS A 82 -11.86 -7.67 -0.68
CA LYS A 82 -10.98 -8.76 -1.15
C LYS A 82 -9.93 -9.14 -0.13
N LEU A 83 -9.31 -8.17 0.54
CA LEU A 83 -8.34 -8.44 1.60
C LEU A 83 -8.97 -9.23 2.75
N GLY A 84 -10.16 -8.83 3.21
CA GLY A 84 -10.90 -9.55 4.26
C GLY A 84 -11.29 -10.97 3.86
N GLN A 85 -11.70 -11.17 2.60
CA GLN A 85 -11.99 -12.51 2.07
C GLN A 85 -10.74 -13.40 2.05
N LEU A 86 -9.61 -12.87 1.60
CA LEU A 86 -8.33 -13.59 1.57
C LEU A 86 -7.89 -13.99 2.99
N GLN A 87 -8.00 -13.06 3.95
CA GLN A 87 -7.68 -13.33 5.35
C GLN A 87 -8.60 -14.41 5.95
N LYS A 88 -9.90 -14.34 5.67
CA LYS A 88 -10.87 -15.37 6.10
C LYS A 88 -10.55 -16.74 5.50
N GLN A 89 -10.23 -16.80 4.21
CA GLN A 89 -9.85 -18.04 3.55
C GLN A 89 -8.59 -18.63 4.18
N LYS A 90 -7.55 -17.80 4.38
CA LYS A 90 -6.31 -18.24 5.02
C LYS A 90 -6.57 -18.77 6.44
N LEU A 91 -7.46 -18.11 7.20
CA LEU A 91 -7.87 -18.57 8.53
C LEU A 91 -8.63 -19.90 8.49
N LEU A 92 -9.46 -20.15 7.47
CA LEU A 92 -10.15 -21.42 7.31
C LEU A 92 -9.17 -22.56 6.96
N LEU A 93 -8.17 -22.28 6.11
CA LEU A 93 -7.18 -23.27 5.70
C LEU A 93 -6.26 -23.73 6.83
N ILE A 94 -6.04 -22.90 7.87
CA ILE A 94 -5.22 -23.28 9.04
C ILE A 94 -6.03 -23.99 10.14
N LYS A 95 -7.36 -24.09 9.99
CA LYS A 95 -8.26 -24.74 10.95
C LYS A 95 -8.63 -26.17 10.56
N VAL A 96 -8.12 -26.66 9.43
CA VAL A 96 -8.28 -28.03 8.92
C VAL A 96 -6.99 -28.79 9.20
#